data_AF-A0A1F6K6C0-F1
#
_entry.id   AF-A0A1F6K6C0-F1
#
_cell.length_a   1.000
_cell.length_b   1.000
_cell.length_c   1.000
_cell.angle_alpha   90.00
_cell.angle_beta   90.00
_cell.angle_gamma   90.00
#
_symmetry.space_group_name_H-M   'P 1'
#
loop_
_entity.id
_entity.type
_entity.pdbx_description
1 polymer ?
#
loop_
_entity_poly.entity_id
_entity_poly.type
_entity_poly.pdbx_seq_one_letter_code
_entity_poly.pdbx_strand_id
1 'polypeptide(L)'
;MKCDLCNKGVQFGRSHTHHPGVAGGRWKKRAPVTKRLFKPNLQKTRILINGIMKRVKLCTKCLKKIKKQVELAKKSSIEQSSATPLVV
;
A
#
# COMPACT_ATOMS: atom_id res chain seq x y z
N MET A 1 14.34 -3.72 -4.08
CA MET A 1 12.96 -3.25 -4.32
C MET A 1 12.39 -2.72 -3.00
N LYS A 2 12.49 -1.41 -2.78
CA LYS A 2 11.93 -0.73 -1.60
C LYS A 2 10.98 0.38 -2.07
N CYS A 3 10.04 0.77 -1.22
CA CYS A 3 9.17 1.92 -1.48
C CYS A 3 9.92 3.22 -1.19
N ASP A 4 9.89 4.18 -2.13
CA ASP A 4 10.63 5.44 -1.99
C ASP A 4 10.09 6.34 -0.86
N LEU A 5 8.83 6.16 -0.44
CA LEU A 5 8.20 6.98 0.61
C LEU A 5 8.29 6.37 2.02
N CYS A 6 8.15 5.05 2.15
CA CYS A 6 8.05 4.37 3.46
C CYS A 6 9.10 3.30 3.69
N ASN A 7 10.06 3.16 2.76
CA ASN A 7 11.18 2.22 2.82
C ASN A 7 10.80 0.73 3.01
N LYS A 8 9.52 0.37 2.83
CA LYS A 8 9.05 -1.02 2.88
C LYS A 8 9.86 -1.87 1.91
N GLY A 9 10.62 -2.81 2.44
CA GLY A 9 11.43 -3.78 1.71
C GLY A 9 10.81 -5.16 1.68
N VAL A 10 11.55 -6.09 1.06
CA VAL A 10 11.22 -7.51 1.08
C VAL A 10 11.38 -8.03 2.50
N GLN A 11 10.40 -8.78 2.98
CA GLN A 11 10.49 -9.47 4.27
C GLN A 11 10.68 -10.96 4.05
N PHE A 12 11.43 -11.59 4.94
CA PHE A 12 11.59 -13.03 4.95
C PHE A 12 10.50 -13.66 5.80
N GLY A 13 9.97 -14.79 5.35
CA GLY A 13 9.17 -15.62 6.24
C GLY A 13 9.00 -17.02 5.70
N ARG A 14 7.99 -17.71 6.22
CA ARG A 14 7.80 -19.14 6.00
C ARG A 14 6.37 -19.39 5.50
N SER A 15 6.21 -20.42 4.69
CA SER A 15 4.92 -20.95 4.31
C SER A 15 4.77 -22.34 4.91
N HIS A 16 3.61 -22.61 5.50
CA HIS A 16 3.22 -23.92 5.99
C HIS A 16 2.02 -24.35 5.16
N THR A 17 2.09 -25.54 4.57
CA THR A 17 0.98 -26.09 3.80
C THR A 17 0.52 -27.37 4.48
N HIS A 18 -0.74 -27.40 4.89
CA HIS A 18 -1.37 -28.60 5.44
C HIS A 18 -1.92 -29.43 4.28
N HIS A 19 -1.63 -30.73 4.28
CA HIS A 19 -2.20 -31.67 3.33
C HIS A 19 -3.57 -32.19 3.81
N PRO A 20 -4.44 -32.68 2.92
CA PRO A 20 -5.64 -33.41 3.33
C PRO A 20 -5.28 -34.59 4.25
N GLY A 21 -6.05 -34.79 5.33
CA GLY A 21 -5.81 -35.84 6.32
C GLY A 21 -4.97 -35.44 7.55
N VAL A 22 -4.36 -34.24 7.57
CA VAL A 22 -3.63 -33.75 8.76
C VAL A 22 -4.56 -33.07 9.78
N ALA A 23 -5.73 -32.57 9.34
CA ALA A 23 -6.77 -32.03 10.23
C ALA A 23 -7.69 -33.12 10.82
N GLY A 24 -7.67 -34.35 10.28
CA GLY A 24 -8.53 -35.47 10.68
C GLY A 24 -7.97 -36.35 11.80
N GLY A 25 -7.14 -35.81 12.70
CA GLY A 25 -6.67 -36.51 13.90
C GLY A 25 -5.47 -37.47 13.72
N ARG A 26 -5.04 -37.77 12.49
CA ARG A 26 -3.79 -38.51 12.23
C ARG A 26 -2.62 -37.54 12.10
N TRP A 27 -1.99 -37.19 13.21
CA TRP A 27 -0.78 -36.35 13.32
C TRP A 27 0.48 -37.01 12.73
N LYS A 28 0.37 -37.70 11.59
CA LYS A 28 1.45 -38.54 11.06
C LYS A 28 2.59 -37.74 10.45
N LYS A 29 2.38 -36.47 10.04
CA LYS A 29 3.41 -35.60 9.47
C LYS A 29 3.18 -34.12 9.85
N ARG A 30 4.22 -33.46 10.38
CA ARG A 30 4.28 -32.00 10.60
C ARG A 30 4.20 -31.27 9.25
N ALA A 31 3.50 -30.14 9.19
CA ALA A 31 3.41 -29.33 7.95
C ALA A 31 4.82 -28.89 7.49
N PRO A 32 5.22 -29.19 6.24
CA PRO A 32 6.53 -28.83 5.73
C PRO A 32 6.71 -27.31 5.74
N VAL A 33 7.88 -26.86 6.19
CA VAL A 33 8.23 -25.44 6.29
C VAL A 33 9.02 -25.06 5.05
N THR A 34 8.45 -24.19 4.21
CA THR A 34 9.16 -23.64 3.05
C THR A 34 9.50 -22.18 3.28
N LYS A 35 10.71 -21.75 2.89
CA LYS A 35 11.13 -20.34 2.98
C LYS A 35 10.47 -19.56 1.84
N ARG A 36 9.91 -18.39 2.13
CA ARG A 36 9.33 -17.48 1.12
C ARG A 36 9.75 -16.05 1.34
N LEU A 37 9.78 -15.29 0.25
CA LEU A 37 10.05 -13.86 0.23
C LEU A 37 8.73 -13.10 0.07
N PHE A 38 8.39 -12.27 1.05
CA PHE A 38 7.26 -11.36 0.99
C PHE A 38 7.71 -10.06 0.33
N LYS A 39 7.49 -9.95 -0.98
CA LYS A 39 7.76 -8.73 -1.73
C LYS A 39 6.64 -7.71 -1.50
N PRO A 40 6.95 -6.44 -1.19
CA PRO A 40 5.94 -5.40 -1.13
C PRO A 40 5.34 -5.17 -2.52
N ASN A 41 4.04 -4.89 -2.59
CA ASN A 41 3.37 -4.53 -3.84
C ASN A 41 3.77 -3.11 -4.26
N LEU A 42 4.91 -3.01 -4.96
CA LEU A 42 5.47 -1.76 -5.49
C LEU A 42 4.98 -1.53 -6.91
N GLN A 43 4.47 -0.32 -7.16
CA GLN A 43 3.95 0.12 -8.43
C GLN A 43 4.76 1.32 -8.91
N LYS A 44 5.02 1.39 -10.22
CA LYS A 44 5.72 2.52 -10.84
C LYS A 44 4.69 3.61 -11.15
N THR A 45 4.85 4.80 -10.59
CA THR A 45 3.92 5.91 -10.78
C THR A 45 4.66 7.21 -11.06
N ARG A 46 4.01 8.14 -11.77
CA ARG A 46 4.50 9.49 -12.00
C ARG A 46 3.89 10.43 -10.95
N ILE A 47 4.73 11.20 -10.26
CA ILE A 47 4.30 12.16 -9.24
C ILE A 47 5.04 13.47 -9.46
N LEU A 48 4.33 14.58 -9.26
CA LEU A 48 4.90 15.91 -9.24
C LEU A 48 5.65 16.09 -7.91
N ILE A 49 6.97 16.19 -7.97
CA ILE A 49 7.82 16.46 -6.80
C ILE A 49 8.58 17.75 -7.11
N ASN A 50 8.32 18.81 -6.34
CA ASN A 50 8.95 20.12 -6.51
C ASN A 50 8.83 20.68 -7.95
N GLY A 51 7.63 20.57 -8.54
CA GLY A 51 7.36 21.04 -9.90
C GLY A 51 7.85 20.11 -11.03
N ILE A 52 8.58 19.04 -10.72
CA ILE A 52 9.09 18.10 -11.72
C ILE A 52 8.33 16.77 -11.64
N MET A 53 7.82 16.30 -12.78
CA MET A 53 7.19 14.98 -12.90
C MET A 53 8.26 13.87 -12.87
N LYS A 54 8.38 13.19 -11.73
CA LYS A 54 9.34 12.09 -11.55
C LYS A 54 8.65 10.74 -11.53
N ARG A 55 9.32 9.71 -12.08
CA ARG A 55 8.90 8.31 -11.95
C ARG A 55 9.46 7.72 -10.66
N VAL A 56 8.57 7.28 -9.78
CA VAL A 56 8.91 6.71 -8.46
C VAL A 56 8.26 5.34 -8.27
N LYS A 57 8.84 4.51 -7.41
CA LYS A 57 8.32 3.20 -7.02
C LYS A 57 7.66 3.30 -5.65
N LEU A 58 6.33 3.23 -5.62
CA LEU A 58 5.56 3.35 -4.39
C LEU A 58 4.77 2.09 -4.08
N CYS A 59 4.60 1.81 -2.79
CA CYS A 59 3.69 0.75 -2.36
C CYS A 59 2.23 1.20 -2.44
N THR A 60 1.32 0.25 -2.61
CA THR A 60 -0.13 0.52 -2.71
C THR A 60 -0.69 1.29 -1.51
N LYS A 61 -0.17 1.07 -0.29
CA LYS A 61 -0.57 1.84 0.90
C LYS A 61 -0.21 3.33 0.78
N CYS A 62 0.98 3.64 0.26
CA CYS A 62 1.42 5.02 0.04
C CYS A 62 0.62 5.68 -1.08
N LEU A 63 0.37 4.97 -2.18
CA LEU A 63 -0.46 5.47 -3.27
C LEU A 63 -1.88 5.80 -2.82
N LYS A 64 -2.49 4.94 -1.98
CA LYS A 64 -3.81 5.21 -1.40
C LYS A 64 -3.82 6.48 -0.54
N LYS A 65 -2.78 6.71 0.27
CA LYS A 65 -2.65 7.92 1.09
C LYS A 65 -2.55 9.19 0.23
N ILE A 66 -1.70 9.16 -0.80
CA ILE A 66 -1.50 10.30 -1.71
C ILE A 66 -2.80 10.66 -2.42
N LYS A 67 -3.51 9.66 -2.98
CA LYS A 67 -4.81 9.90 -3.63
C LYS A 67 -5.81 10.57 -2.67
N LYS A 68 -5.92 10.06 -1.44
CA LYS A 68 -6.79 10.65 -0.42
C LYS A 68 -6.41 12.09 -0.08
N GLN A 69 -5.12 12.40 0.03
CA GLN A 69 -4.65 13.77 0.29
C GLN A 69 -5.00 14.72 -0.86
N VAL A 70 -4.86 14.28 -2.11
CA VAL A 70 -5.26 15.08 -3.28
C VAL A 70 -6.78 15.32 -3.29
N GLU A 71 -7.58 14.31 -2.96
CA GLU A 71 -9.03 14.46 -2.85
C GLU A 71 -9.44 15.43 -1.74
N LEU A 72 -8.78 15.36 -0.58
CA LEU A 72 -9.01 16.30 0.53
C LEU A 72 -8.66 17.74 0.14
N ALA A 73 -7.51 17.95 -0.52
CA ALA A 73 -7.09 19.27 -0.98
C ALA A 73 -8.06 19.88 -2.01
N LYS A 74 -8.68 19.06 -2.86
CA LYS A 74 -9.70 19.50 -3.83
C LYS A 74 -11.00 19.93 -3.15
N LYS A 75 -11.38 19.30 -2.03
CA LYS A 75 -12.61 19.63 -1.30
C LYS A 75 -12.47 20.97 -0.58
N SER A 76 -11.34 21.21 0.08
CA SER A 76 -11.08 22.49 0.77
C SER A 76 -11.10 23.70 -0.16
N SER A 77 -10.76 23.54 -1.44
CA SER A 77 -10.84 24.63 -2.43
C SER A 77 -12.27 24.92 -2.90
N ILE A 78 -13.23 24.00 -2.73
CA ILE A 78 -14.64 24.21 -3.14
C ILE A 78 -15.44 24.92 -2.03
N GLU A 79 -15.10 24.67 -0.77
CA GLU A 79 -15.78 25.28 0.39
C GLU A 79 -15.42 26.78 0.58
N GLN A 80 -14.32 27.25 -0.01
CA GLN A 80 -13.90 28.66 0.07
C GLN A 80 -14.62 29.59 -0.93
N SER A 81 -15.35 29.05 -1.91
CA SER A 81 -16.04 29.85 -2.94
C SER A 81 -17.53 30.14 -2.65
N SER A 82 -18.11 29.60 -1.57
CA SER A 82 -19.55 29.76 -1.26
C SER A 82 -19.87 30.71 -0.11
N ALA A 83 -18.90 31.43 0.44
CA ALA A 83 -19.12 32.45 1.47
C ALA A 83 -18.96 33.86 0.88
N THR A 84 -19.88 34.27 0.00
CA THR A 84 -20.19 35.70 -0.16
C THR A 84 -21.12 36.09 0.97
N PRO A 85 -20.71 36.90 1.97
CA PRO A 85 -21.67 37.50 2.87
C PRO A 85 -22.50 38.48 2.02
N LEU A 86 -23.79 38.18 1.84
CA LEU A 86 -24.76 39.20 1.43
C LEU A 86 -24.81 40.23 2.57
N VAL A 87 -24.04 41.30 2.43
CA VAL A 87 -24.19 42.51 3.22
C VAL A 87 -25.25 43.35 2.51
N VAL A 88 -26.50 43.28 2.98
CA VAL A 88 -27.57 44.28 2.77
C VAL A 88 -28.38 44.37 4.06
#